data_AF-A0A3B8HK31-F1
#
_entry.id   AF-A0A3B8HK31-F1
#
_cell.length_a   1.000
_cell.length_b   1.000
_cell.length_c   1.000
_cell.angle_alpha   90.00
_cell.angle_beta   90.00
_cell.angle_gamma   90.00
#
_symmetry.space_group_name_H-M   'P 1'
#
loop_
_entity.id
_entity.type
_entity.pdbx_description
1 polymer ?
#
loop_
_entity_poly.entity_id
_entity_poly.type
_entity_poly.pdbx_seq_one_letter_code
_entity_poly.pdbx_strand_id
1 'polypeptide(L)'
;MQINIAITISRELGSGGSHIGKLVANRLGYAYIDRQILQMAAKELGVDEAELSIRRERECHIRCCSGLDRFDLRHYHLSIDTSVVDFGTATQMIASLATELPEEANWPWVNELI
;
A
#
# COMPACT_ATOMS: atom_id res chain seq x y z
N MET A 1 -17.38 17.02 4.39
CA MET A 1 -16.07 17.15 3.72
C MET A 1 -15.74 15.78 3.15
N GLN A 2 -15.18 15.68 1.95
CA GLN A 2 -14.90 14.38 1.32
C GLN A 2 -13.58 13.82 1.86
N ILE A 3 -13.61 12.63 2.44
CA ILE A 3 -12.40 11.95 2.92
C ILE A 3 -11.71 11.30 1.72
N ASN A 4 -10.45 11.67 1.52
CA ASN A 4 -9.60 11.05 0.52
C ASN A 4 -8.87 9.87 1.17
N ILE A 5 -9.35 8.65 0.92
CA ILE A 5 -8.75 7.42 1.44
C ILE A 5 -7.64 6.95 0.50
N ALA A 6 -6.44 6.76 1.02
CA ALA A 6 -5.34 6.12 0.33
C ALA A 6 -5.10 4.71 0.90
N ILE A 7 -5.11 3.68 0.04
CA ILE A 7 -4.88 2.29 0.43
C ILE A 7 -3.49 1.87 -0.05
N THR A 8 -2.62 1.51 0.89
CA THR A 8 -1.28 1.00 0.58
C THR A 8 -1.20 -0.50 0.85
N ILE A 9 -0.86 -1.28 -0.17
CA ILE A 9 -0.70 -2.74 -0.06
C ILE A 9 0.79 -3.10 -0.12
N SER A 10 1.39 -3.32 1.05
CA SER A 10 2.69 -3.98 1.15
C SER A 10 2.54 -5.47 0.90
N ARG A 11 3.49 -6.07 0.17
CA ARG A 11 3.38 -7.46 -0.25
C ARG A 11 4.72 -8.16 -0.46
N GLU A 12 4.72 -9.49 -0.40
CA GLU A 12 5.83 -10.34 -0.78
C GLU A 12 5.84 -10.65 -2.29
N LEU A 13 6.99 -11.09 -2.79
CA LEU A 13 7.08 -11.54 -4.18
C LEU A 13 6.22 -12.80 -4.36
N GLY A 14 5.35 -12.83 -5.38
CA GLY A 14 4.49 -13.99 -5.66
C GLY A 14 3.14 -14.02 -4.95
N SER A 15 2.87 -13.14 -3.96
CA SER A 15 1.60 -13.17 -3.20
C SER A 15 0.36 -12.67 -3.96
N GLY A 16 0.50 -12.25 -5.23
CA GLY A 16 -0.62 -11.69 -5.99
C GLY A 16 -1.06 -10.29 -5.54
N GLY A 17 -0.34 -9.61 -4.64
CA GLY A 17 -0.76 -8.30 -4.09
C GLY A 17 -1.06 -7.22 -5.14
N SER A 18 -0.33 -7.18 -6.26
CA SER A 18 -0.64 -6.26 -7.37
C SER A 18 -1.97 -6.59 -8.07
N HIS A 19 -2.34 -7.86 -8.16
CA HIS A 19 -3.64 -8.27 -8.70
C HIS A 19 -4.76 -7.86 -7.74
N ILE A 20 -4.62 -8.15 -6.45
CA ILE A 20 -5.56 -7.74 -5.40
C ILE A 20 -5.75 -6.22 -5.40
N GLY A 21 -4.65 -5.44 -5.48
CA GLY A 21 -4.74 -3.98 -5.52
C GLY A 21 -5.54 -3.45 -6.71
N LYS A 22 -5.42 -4.05 -7.89
CA LYS A 22 -6.26 -3.70 -9.06
C LYS A 22 -7.72 -4.06 -8.83
N LEU A 23 -8.01 -5.21 -8.24
CA LEU A 23 -9.38 -5.62 -7.91
C LEU A 23 -10.03 -4.68 -6.89
N VAL A 24 -9.30 -4.31 -5.83
CA VAL A 24 -9.75 -3.35 -4.81
C VAL A 24 -10.03 -1.99 -5.44
N ALA A 25 -9.10 -1.48 -6.26
CA ALA A 25 -9.27 -0.19 -6.93
C ALA A 25 -10.49 -0.18 -7.85
N ASN A 26 -10.65 -1.20 -8.70
CA ASN A 26 -11.84 -1.35 -9.55
C ASN A 26 -13.13 -1.42 -8.75
N ARG A 27 -13.11 -2.13 -7.61
CA ARG A 27 -14.29 -2.32 -6.77
C ARG A 27 -14.71 -1.04 -6.04
N LEU A 28 -13.76 -0.24 -5.59
CA LEU A 28 -14.00 1.01 -4.87
C LEU A 28 -14.09 2.24 -5.79
N GLY A 29 -13.82 2.08 -7.10
CA GLY A 29 -13.75 3.19 -8.05
C GLY A 29 -12.53 4.09 -7.84
N TYR A 30 -11.44 3.56 -7.29
CA TYR A 30 -10.22 4.30 -7.00
C TYR A 30 -9.20 4.17 -8.13
N ALA A 31 -8.30 5.14 -8.24
CA ALA A 31 -7.13 5.00 -9.10
C ALA A 31 -6.18 3.94 -8.53
N TYR A 32 -5.69 3.04 -9.39
CA TYR A 32 -4.61 2.12 -9.04
C TYR A 32 -3.28 2.70 -9.51
N ILE A 33 -2.36 2.90 -8.57
CA ILE A 33 -1.00 3.36 -8.85
C ILE A 33 -0.04 2.23 -8.51
N ASP A 34 0.74 1.79 -9.49
CA ASP A 34 1.89 0.94 -9.25
C ASP A 34 3.18 1.57 -9.76
N ARG A 35 4.29 0.88 -9.49
CA ARG A 35 5.61 1.37 -9.87
C ARG A 35 5.77 1.48 -11.38
N GLN A 36 5.14 0.62 -12.18
CA GLN A 36 5.20 0.74 -13.64
C GLN A 36 4.47 2.00 -14.10
N ILE A 37 3.31 2.30 -13.50
CA ILE A 37 2.57 3.55 -13.77
C ILE A 37 3.41 4.78 -13.37
N LEU A 38 4.06 4.75 -12.20
CA LEU A 38 4.95 5.83 -11.76
C LEU A 38 6.18 5.99 -12.66
N GLN A 39 6.76 4.88 -13.13
CA GLN A 39 7.90 4.90 -14.06
C GLN A 39 7.49 5.47 -15.41
N MET A 40 6.32 5.08 -15.93
CA MET A 40 5.77 5.63 -17.16
C MET A 40 5.50 7.14 -17.02
N ALA A 41 4.89 7.56 -15.93
CA ALA A 41 4.63 8.98 -15.65
C ALA A 41 5.92 9.79 -15.52
N ALA A 42 6.94 9.28 -14.80
CA ALA A 42 8.22 9.97 -14.64
C ALA A 42 8.98 10.10 -15.97
N LYS A 43 8.92 9.07 -16.82
CA LYS A 43 9.50 9.11 -18.17
C LYS A 43 8.81 10.15 -19.05
N GLU A 44 7.49 10.27 -18.98
CA GLU A 44 6.74 11.31 -19.71
C GLU A 44 7.06 12.72 -19.19
N LEU A 45 7.32 12.86 -17.89
CA LEU A 45 7.64 14.14 -17.24
C LEU A 45 9.13 14.51 -17.29
N GLY A 46 9.99 13.68 -17.88
CA GLY A 46 11.43 13.92 -17.99
C GLY A 46 12.16 13.87 -16.64
N VAL A 47 11.60 13.20 -15.64
CA VAL A 47 12.21 13.01 -14.31
C VAL A 47 13.15 11.81 -14.37
N ASP A 48 14.38 11.97 -13.87
CA ASP A 48 15.44 10.95 -13.96
C ASP A 48 15.04 9.64 -13.24
N GLU A 49 15.15 8.51 -13.94
CA GLU A 49 14.89 7.17 -13.40
C GLU A 49 15.78 6.83 -12.20
N ALA A 50 16.95 7.47 -12.07
CA ALA A 50 17.86 7.29 -10.94
C ALA A 50 17.20 7.65 -9.60
N GLU A 51 16.31 8.65 -9.57
CA GLU A 51 15.63 9.10 -8.35
C GLU A 51 14.51 8.13 -7.92
N LEU A 52 13.94 7.39 -8.88
CA LEU A 52 13.00 6.30 -8.64
C LEU A 52 13.68 4.97 -8.32
N SER A 53 14.99 4.87 -8.49
CA SER A 53 15.77 3.63 -8.40
C SER A 53 16.19 3.26 -6.97
N ILE A 54 15.29 3.36 -5.99
CA ILE A 54 15.42 2.59 -4.75
C ILE A 54 15.14 1.11 -5.11
N ARG A 55 16.11 0.45 -5.73
CA ARG A 55 16.10 -0.95 -6.16
C ARG A 55 17.32 -1.63 -5.54
N ARG A 56 17.14 -2.14 -4.33
CA ARG A 56 17.56 -3.50 -3.86
C ARG A 56 17.61 -3.62 -2.36
N GLU A 57 17.56 -2.53 -1.61
CA GLU A 57 17.73 -2.58 -0.15
C GLU A 57 16.47 -2.23 0.65
N ARG A 58 15.24 -2.40 0.16
CA ARG A 58 14.05 -1.89 0.89
C ARG A 58 13.88 -2.44 2.31
N GLU A 59 14.25 -3.69 2.54
CA GLU A 59 14.21 -4.29 3.89
C GLU A 59 15.21 -3.63 4.83
N CYS A 60 16.43 -3.39 4.36
CA CYS A 60 17.45 -2.67 5.10
C CYS A 60 17.10 -1.17 5.21
N HIS A 61 16.54 -0.55 4.17
CA HIS A 61 16.34 0.89 4.05
C HIS A 61 15.17 1.41 4.89
N ILE A 62 14.02 0.71 4.93
CA ILE A 62 12.96 1.09 5.88
C ILE A 62 13.49 0.95 7.31
N ARG A 63 14.10 -0.20 7.63
CA ARG A 63 14.64 -0.43 8.98
C ARG A 63 15.76 0.56 9.34
N CYS A 64 16.68 0.87 8.44
CA CYS A 64 17.81 1.77 8.68
C CYS A 64 17.39 3.25 8.71
N CYS A 65 16.46 3.67 7.86
CA CYS A 65 16.07 5.09 7.76
C CYS A 65 14.92 5.46 8.69
N SER A 66 14.00 4.53 9.01
CA SER A 66 12.86 4.82 9.90
C SER A 66 12.84 4.00 11.19
N GLY A 67 13.74 3.03 11.36
CA GLY A 67 13.70 2.11 12.51
C GLY A 67 12.55 1.10 12.48
N LEU A 68 11.69 1.14 11.46
CA LEU A 68 10.50 0.32 11.39
C LEU A 68 10.79 -1.03 10.75
N ASP A 69 10.29 -2.10 11.38
CA ASP A 69 10.27 -3.41 10.76
C ASP A 69 9.01 -3.57 9.90
N ARG A 70 9.20 -3.82 8.60
CA ARG A 70 8.10 -4.09 7.67
C ARG A 70 7.34 -5.38 7.98
N PHE A 71 7.93 -6.29 8.77
CA PHE A 71 7.33 -7.52 9.25
C PHE A 71 6.61 -7.32 10.60
N ASP A 72 6.72 -6.14 11.21
CA ASP A 72 5.93 -5.80 12.40
C ASP A 72 4.50 -5.50 11.98
N LEU A 73 3.61 -6.43 12.32
CA LEU A 73 2.19 -6.36 12.00
C LEU A 73 1.49 -5.16 12.65
N ARG A 74 2.07 -4.56 13.69
CA ARG A 74 1.52 -3.38 14.37
C ARG A 74 1.47 -2.14 13.47
N HIS A 75 2.22 -2.13 12.36
CA HIS A 75 2.19 -1.05 11.37
C HIS A 75 1.10 -1.21 10.30
N TYR A 76 0.31 -2.27 10.35
CA TYR A 76 -0.71 -2.56 9.35
C TYR A 76 -2.10 -2.62 9.98
N HIS A 77 -3.07 -1.98 9.34
CA HIS A 77 -4.48 -2.14 9.71
C HIS A 77 -5.00 -3.55 9.40
N LEU A 78 -4.38 -4.25 8.44
CA LEU A 78 -4.80 -5.57 7.98
C LEU A 78 -3.60 -6.36 7.44
N SER A 79 -3.52 -7.64 7.81
CA SER A 79 -2.58 -8.62 7.24
C SER A 79 -3.36 -9.80 6.69
N ILE A 80 -2.97 -10.29 5.50
CA ILE A 80 -3.70 -11.33 4.76
C ILE A 80 -2.72 -12.37 4.23
N ASP A 81 -2.96 -13.64 4.54
CA ASP A 81 -2.26 -14.76 3.91
C ASP A 81 -3.04 -15.26 2.69
N THR A 82 -2.61 -14.84 1.51
CA THR A 82 -3.23 -15.19 0.23
C THR A 82 -3.02 -16.66 -0.18
N SER A 83 -2.19 -17.42 0.53
CA SER A 83 -2.09 -18.86 0.33
C SER A 83 -3.25 -19.61 1.00
N VAL A 84 -3.86 -18.99 2.01
CA VAL A 84 -5.00 -19.53 2.75
C VAL A 84 -6.32 -18.94 2.25
N VAL A 85 -6.34 -17.66 1.89
CA VAL A 85 -7.52 -16.97 1.35
C VAL A 85 -7.37 -16.68 -0.14
N ASP A 86 -8.42 -16.87 -0.91
CA ASP A 86 -8.43 -16.50 -2.33
C ASP A 86 -8.42 -14.98 -2.53
N PHE A 87 -8.10 -14.54 -3.75
CA PHE A 87 -7.99 -13.12 -4.08
C PHE A 87 -9.32 -12.35 -3.96
N GLY A 88 -10.45 -13.00 -4.18
CA GLY A 88 -11.77 -12.38 -4.02
C GLY A 88 -12.06 -12.08 -2.56
N THR A 89 -11.79 -13.05 -1.68
CA THR A 89 -11.91 -12.88 -0.22
C THR A 89 -10.95 -11.80 0.29
N ALA A 90 -9.68 -11.80 -0.14
CA ALA A 90 -8.73 -10.76 0.23
C ALA A 90 -9.18 -9.35 -0.22
N THR A 91 -9.73 -9.26 -1.43
CA THR A 91 -10.30 -8.01 -1.97
C THR A 91 -11.47 -7.52 -1.12
N GLN A 92 -12.37 -8.43 -0.71
CA GLN A 92 -13.50 -8.10 0.13
C GLN A 92 -13.05 -7.59 1.50
N MET A 93 -12.08 -8.24 2.14
CA MET A 93 -11.55 -7.83 3.44
C MET A 93 -11.00 -6.40 3.41
N ILE A 94 -10.21 -6.07 2.37
CA ILE A 94 -9.65 -4.72 2.20
C ILE A 94 -10.77 -3.71 1.93
N ALA A 95 -11.73 -4.04 1.05
CA ALA A 95 -12.81 -3.14 0.69
C ALA A 95 -13.74 -2.84 1.88
N SER A 96 -14.12 -3.86 2.64
CA SER A 96 -14.93 -3.72 3.85
C SER A 96 -14.23 -2.82 4.88
N LEU A 97 -12.94 -3.06 5.13
CA LEU A 97 -12.17 -2.20 6.03
C LEU A 97 -12.15 -0.75 5.55
N ALA A 98 -11.86 -0.51 4.26
CA ALA A 98 -11.82 0.84 3.70
C ALA A 98 -13.16 1.59 3.85
N THR A 99 -14.30 0.89 3.81
CA THR A 99 -15.63 1.49 3.97
C THR A 99 -16.06 1.68 5.42
N GLU A 100 -15.48 0.92 6.36
CA GLU A 100 -15.87 0.92 7.78
C GLU A 100 -14.93 1.77 8.65
N LEU A 101 -13.84 2.30 8.10
CA LEU A 101 -12.91 3.17 8.83
C LEU A 101 -13.62 4.47 9.25
N PRO A 102 -13.51 4.88 10.53
CA PRO A 102 -14.22 6.06 11.02
C PRO A 102 -13.66 7.34 10.39
N GLU A 103 -14.56 8.31 10.15
CA GLU A 103 -14.24 9.61 9.54
C GLU A 103 -13.21 10.41 10.35
N GLU A 104 -13.26 10.28 11.68
CA GLU A 104 -12.31 10.86 12.61
C GLU A 104 -11.43 9.78 13.21
N ALA A 105 -10.20 9.87 12.74
CA ALA A 105 -9.16 8.91 12.86
C ALA A 105 -8.12 9.47 13.84
N ASN A 106 -8.41 9.48 15.14
CA ASN A 106 -7.45 9.97 16.15
C ASN A 106 -6.36 8.92 16.39
N TRP A 107 -5.52 8.72 15.38
CA TRP A 107 -4.49 7.69 15.35
C TRP A 107 -3.32 8.14 16.23
N PRO A 108 -3.12 7.52 17.41
CA PRO A 108 -2.17 8.01 18.40
C PRO A 108 -0.74 8.11 17.83
N TRP A 109 -0.38 7.19 16.93
CA TRP A 109 0.93 7.12 16.28
C TRP A 109 1.10 8.07 15.08
N VAL A 110 0.03 8.66 14.55
CA VAL A 110 0.14 9.63 13.44
C VAL A 110 0.44 11.03 13.98
N ASN A 111 -0.08 11.38 15.15
CA ASN A 111 0.15 12.68 15.78
C ASN A 111 1.57 12.86 16.34
N GLU A 112 2.37 11.79 16.44
CA GLU A 112 3.76 11.83 16.94
C GLU A 112 4.81 11.93 15.82
N LEU A 113 4.41 11.87 14.55
CA LEU A 113 5.32 11.79 13.38
C LEU A 113 5.28 13.02 12.45
N ILE A 114 4.65 14.13 12.86
CA ILE A 114 4.60 15.40 12.13
C ILE A 114 5.17 16.54 12.98
#